data_AF-A0A1V6LND8-F1
#
_entry.id   AF-A0A1V6LND8-F1
#
_cell.length_a   1.000
_cell.length_b   1.000
_cell.length_c   1.000
_cell.angle_alpha   90.00
_cell.angle_beta   90.00
_cell.angle_gamma   90.00
#
_symmetry.space_group_name_H-M   'P 1'
#
loop_
_entity.id
_entity.type
_entity.pdbx_description
1 polymer ?
#
loop_
_entity_poly.entity_id
_entity_poly.type
_entity_poly.pdbx_seq_one_letter_code
_entity_poly.pdbx_strand_id
1 'polypeptide(L)'
;MRIKQGLMLVVYGNKETGKTGHTWFRISRRKVEDLPKVVSRLNNFYYAKIYNYKRLGKKKGYPIKPHIAYIYWDGDALNLKYN
;
A
#
# COMPACT_ATOMS: atom_id res chain seq x y z
N MET A 1 -2.46 -15.33 -5.87
CA MET A 1 -3.00 -14.39 -6.88
C MET A 1 -1.83 -13.65 -7.55
N ARG A 2 -1.56 -13.85 -8.86
CA ARG A 2 -0.52 -13.11 -9.59
C ARG A 2 -1.11 -11.81 -10.13
N ILE A 3 -0.72 -10.68 -9.55
CA ILE A 3 -1.22 -9.37 -9.95
C ILE A 3 -0.49 -8.94 -11.23
N LYS A 4 -1.24 -8.60 -12.29
CA LYS A 4 -0.69 -7.98 -13.51
C LYS A 4 0.08 -6.71 -13.12
N GLN A 5 1.18 -6.41 -13.82
CA GLN A 5 2.03 -5.25 -13.51
C GLN A 5 1.17 -3.99 -13.27
N GLY A 6 1.20 -3.48 -12.03
CA GLY A 6 0.31 -2.43 -11.58
C GLY A 6 1.04 -1.37 -10.76
N LEU A 7 0.43 -0.20 -10.68
CA LEU A 7 0.78 0.83 -9.71
C LEU A 7 -0.15 0.64 -8.52
N MET A 8 0.37 0.71 -7.30
CA MET A 8 -0.42 0.70 -6.08
C MET A 8 -0.23 2.00 -5.32
N LEU A 9 -1.33 2.50 -4.79
CA LEU A 9 -1.34 3.61 -3.86
C LEU A 9 -1.40 3.04 -2.45
N VAL A 10 -0.41 3.36 -1.63
CA VAL A 10 -0.40 3.04 -0.20
C VAL A 10 -0.65 4.31 0.57
N VAL A 11 -1.73 4.34 1.33
CA VAL A 11 -2.13 5.46 2.18
C VAL A 11 -1.95 5.04 3.63
N TYR A 12 -1.21 5.81 4.42
CA TYR A 12 -0.84 5.44 5.79
C TYR A 12 -0.99 6.62 6.75
N GLY A 13 -1.34 6.36 8.00
CA GLY A 13 -1.36 7.38 9.05
C GLY A 13 -0.01 7.47 9.76
N ASN A 14 0.67 8.61 9.68
CA ASN A 14 1.94 8.83 10.36
C ASN A 14 1.71 9.06 11.86
N LYS A 15 2.35 8.25 12.72
CA LYS A 15 2.22 8.32 14.19
C LYS A 15 2.84 9.58 14.78
N GLU A 16 3.94 10.06 14.20
CA GLU A 16 4.70 11.22 14.71
C GLU A 16 3.96 12.54 14.46
N THR A 17 3.27 12.65 13.33
CA THR A 17 2.63 13.90 12.90
C THR A 17 1.11 13.88 12.96
N GLY A 18 0.51 12.70 13.17
CA GLY A 18 -0.93 12.49 13.08
C GLY A 18 -1.51 12.66 11.68
N LYS A 19 -0.70 12.98 10.67
CA LYS A 19 -1.14 13.27 9.30
C LYS A 19 -1.23 11.99 8.47
N THR A 20 -2.15 12.00 7.51
CA THR A 20 -2.24 10.93 6.51
C THR A 20 -1.21 11.18 5.40
N GLY A 21 -0.26 10.25 5.27
CA GLY A 21 0.71 10.21 4.17
C GLY A 21 0.25 9.26 3.06
N HIS A 22 0.86 9.40 1.89
CA HIS A 22 0.67 8.46 0.80
C HIS A 22 1.95 8.24 0.00
N THR A 23 2.11 7.04 -0.55
CA THR A 23 3.25 6.69 -1.39
C THR A 23 2.83 5.72 -2.49
N TRP A 24 3.58 5.73 -3.59
CA TRP A 24 3.28 4.95 -4.79
C TRP A 24 4.29 3.82 -4.96
N PHE A 25 3.80 2.60 -5.15
CA PHE A 25 4.65 1.44 -5.41
C PHE A 25 4.34 0.80 -6.75
N ARG A 26 5.40 0.47 -7.51
CA ARG A 26 5.30 -0.28 -8.76
C ARG A 26 5.54 -1.76 -8.48
N ILE A 27 4.60 -2.61 -8.90
CA ILE A 27 4.54 -4.04 -8.49
C ILE A 27 4.92 -4.98 -9.64
N SER A 28 5.65 -4.50 -10.66
CA SER A 28 5.89 -5.26 -11.90
C SER A 28 6.50 -6.66 -11.72
N ARG A 29 7.11 -6.96 -10.57
CA ARG A 29 7.61 -8.29 -10.17
C ARG A 29 7.33 -8.70 -8.72
N ARG A 30 6.78 -7.80 -7.89
CA ARG A 30 6.54 -8.06 -6.45
C ARG A 30 5.14 -8.61 -6.25
N LYS A 31 4.92 -9.44 -5.24
CA LYS A 31 3.55 -9.76 -4.80
C LYS A 31 3.09 -8.69 -3.82
N VAL A 32 1.77 -8.56 -3.60
CA VAL A 32 1.25 -7.73 -2.51
C VAL A 32 1.78 -8.22 -1.15
N GLU A 33 2.06 -9.53 -1.05
CA GLU A 33 2.78 -10.17 0.06
C GLU A 33 4.16 -9.56 0.36
N ASP A 34 4.81 -8.92 -0.61
CA ASP A 34 6.12 -8.26 -0.42
C ASP A 34 5.99 -6.80 0.05
N LEU A 35 4.80 -6.19 -0.05
CA LEU A 35 4.59 -4.80 0.37
C LEU A 35 4.91 -4.54 1.84
N PRO A 36 4.59 -5.42 2.82
CA PRO A 36 4.97 -5.22 4.22
C PRO A 36 6.46 -4.90 4.41
N LYS A 37 7.36 -5.61 3.72
CA LYS A 37 8.82 -5.38 3.79
C LYS A 37 9.26 -4.04 3.21
N VAL A 38 8.47 -3.48 2.30
CA VAL A 38 8.75 -2.18 1.68
C VAL A 38 8.16 -1.07 2.53
N VAL A 39 6.94 -1.27 3.01
CA VAL A 39 6.18 -0.34 3.85
C VAL A 39 6.81 -0.24 5.25
N SER A 40 7.53 -1.25 5.73
CA SER A 40 8.32 -1.19 6.97
C SER A 40 9.36 -0.08 7.00
N ARG A 41 9.76 0.44 5.83
CA ARG A 41 10.71 1.56 5.68
C ARG A 41 10.04 2.92 5.77
N LEU A 42 8.71 2.98 5.78
CA LEU A 42 7.97 4.22 5.97
C LEU A 42 7.99 4.59 7.45
N ASN A 43 7.99 5.89 7.75
CA ASN A 43 7.92 6.40 9.12
C ASN A 43 6.78 5.75 9.89
N ASN A 44 7.01 5.52 11.19
CA ASN A 44 6.16 4.78 12.11
C ASN A 44 4.67 5.08 11.86
N PHE A 45 3.92 4.10 11.35
CA PHE A 45 2.52 4.27 10.93
C PHE A 45 1.60 3.29 11.68
N TYR A 46 0.34 3.66 11.93
CA TYR A 46 -0.62 2.78 12.62
C TYR A 46 -1.12 1.65 11.71
N TYR A 47 -1.59 2.03 10.53
CA TYR A 47 -2.04 1.11 9.49
C TYR A 47 -1.82 1.78 8.12
N ALA A 48 -1.68 0.95 7.08
CA ALA A 48 -1.53 1.37 5.70
C ALA A 48 -2.55 0.66 4.82
N LYS A 49 -3.39 1.41 4.10
CA LYS A 49 -4.38 0.89 3.15
C LYS A 49 -3.77 0.82 1.75
N ILE A 50 -3.95 -0.31 1.08
CA ILE A 50 -3.40 -0.58 -0.25
C ILE A 50 -4.51 -0.55 -1.29
N TYR A 51 -4.41 0.36 -2.24
CA TYR A 51 -5.34 0.47 -3.37
C TYR A 51 -4.66 0.01 -4.66
N ASN A 52 -5.38 -0.75 -5.47
CA ASN A 52 -4.97 -0.92 -6.86
C ASN A 52 -5.14 0.41 -7.57
N TYR A 53 -4.25 0.77 -8.47
CA TYR A 53 -4.43 1.96 -9.28
C TYR A 53 -4.73 1.58 -10.73
N LYS A 54 -5.92 1.94 -11.21
CA LYS A 54 -6.25 1.78 -12.63
C LYS A 54 -5.64 2.93 -13.39
N ARG A 55 -4.65 2.63 -14.23
CA ARG A 55 -4.06 3.60 -15.14
C ARG A 55 -5.01 3.81 -16.32
N LEU A 56 -5.35 5.07 -16.59
CA LEU A 56 -6.19 5.47 -17.74
C LEU A 56 -5.36 6.04 -18.90
N GLY A 57 -4.05 6.26 -18.70
CA GLY A 57 -3.16 6.79 -19.73
C GLY A 57 -1.83 7.28 -19.17
N LYS A 58 -1.12 8.12 -19.93
CA LYS A 58 0.11 8.78 -19.45
C LYS A 58 -0.27 9.79 -18.36
N LYS A 59 0.28 9.61 -17.14
CA LYS A 59 0.03 10.45 -15.95
C LYS A 59 -1.43 10.55 -15.47
N LYS A 60 -2.34 9.67 -15.92
CA LYS A 60 -3.76 9.66 -15.50
C LYS A 60 -4.19 8.29 -14.97
N GLY A 61 -5.05 8.30 -13.95
CA GLY A 61 -5.65 7.10 -13.36
C GLY A 61 -6.32 7.40 -12.03
N TYR A 62 -6.84 6.37 -11.38
CA TYR A 62 -7.50 6.49 -10.09
C TYR A 62 -7.29 5.23 -9.23
N PRO A 63 -7.25 5.36 -7.89
CA PRO A 63 -7.29 4.20 -7.00
C PRO A 63 -8.65 3.52 -7.13
N ILE A 64 -8.64 2.22 -7.40
CA ILE A 64 -9.83 1.38 -7.41
C ILE A 64 -10.24 1.15 -5.96
N LYS A 65 -11.50 1.43 -5.64
CA LYS A 65 -12.14 1.10 -4.36
C LYS A 65 -12.99 -0.17 -4.52
N PRO A 66 -13.12 -1.02 -3.48
CA PRO A 66 -12.47 -0.90 -2.17
C PRO A 66 -10.96 -1.13 -2.24
N HIS A 67 -10.25 -0.77 -1.17
CA HIS A 67 -8.84 -1.14 -1.01
C HIS A 67 -8.71 -2.67 -1.03
N ILE A 68 -7.58 -3.19 -1.51
CA ILE A 68 -7.39 -4.65 -1.67
C ILE A 68 -6.91 -5.29 -0.38
N ALA A 69 -6.08 -4.57 0.35
CA ALA A 69 -5.47 -5.07 1.58
C ALA A 69 -5.10 -3.91 2.48
N TYR A 70 -4.89 -4.21 3.75
CA TYR A 70 -4.29 -3.31 4.71
C TYR A 70 -3.08 -3.97 5.35
N ILE A 71 -2.09 -3.15 5.66
CA ILE A 71 -0.89 -3.53 6.40
C ILE A 71 -1.00 -2.88 7.77
N TYR A 72 -0.73 -3.63 8.83
CA TYR A 72 -0.79 -3.15 10.20
C TYR A 72 0.34 -3.77 11.02
N TRP A 73 0.66 -3.12 12.13
CA TRP A 73 1.58 -3.66 13.13
C TRP A 73 0.80 -4.53 14.10
N ASP A 74 1.33 -5.73 14.36
CA ASP A 74 0.90 -6.63 15.41
C ASP A 74 2.12 -6.95 16.27
N GLY A 75 2.26 -6.22 17.39
CA GLY A 75 3.53 -6.12 18.11
C GLY A 75 4.65 -5.61 17.18
N ASP A 76 5.75 -6.34 17.10
CA ASP A 76 6.92 -6.04 16.27
C ASP A 76 6.80 -6.56 14.82
N ALA A 77 5.71 -7.26 14.49
CA ALA A 77 5.51 -7.85 13.17
C ALA A 77 4.60 -6.98 12.29
N LEU A 78 4.96 -6.84 11.02
CA LEU A 78 4.12 -6.22 10.00
C LEU A 78 3.27 -7.28 9.30
N ASN A 79 1.97 -7.22 9.53
CA ASN A 79 1.01 -8.13 8.95
C ASN A 79 0.24 -7.50 7.80
N LEU A 80 -0.06 -8.32 6.80
CA LEU A 80 -0.91 -7.99 5.66
C LEU A 80 -2.24 -8.73 5.82
N LYS A 81 -3.35 -8.01 5.74
CA LYS A 81 -4.67 -8.62 5.67
C LYS A 81 -5.41 -8.12 4.44
N TYR A 82 -5.93 -9.08 3.67
CA TYR A 82 -6.79 -8.80 2.52
C TYR A 82 -8.16 -8.34 2.99
N ASN A 83 -8.74 -7.43 2.21
CA ASN A 83 -10.11 -6.95 2.41
C ASN A 83 -11.12 -7.89 1.75
#